data_AF-A0A1F3VD57-F1
#
_entry.id   AF-A0A1F3VD57-F1
#
_cell.length_a   1.000
_cell.length_b   1.000
_cell.length_c   1.000
_cell.angle_alpha   90.00
_cell.angle_beta   90.00
_cell.angle_gamma   90.00
#
_symmetry.space_group_name_H-M   'P 1'
#
loop_
_entity.id
_entity.type
_entity.pdbx_description
1 polymer ?
#
loop_
_entity_poly.entity_id
_entity_poly.type
_entity_poly.pdbx_seq_one_letter_code
_entity_poly.pdbx_strand_id
1 'polypeptide(L)'
;MKITLLVTSLYLALTSLALADLNETGGSSQSIPVVTHETSQDEDSLKRTGYDINGELRSCYAMDTEQLCTVQYTKGEEFALKCAKSGGIPFQCDCHDYICLSEVE
;
A
#
# COMPACT_ATOMS: atom_id res chain seq x y z
N MET A 1 -15.35 -39.60 21.57
CA MET A 1 -14.48 -38.47 21.95
C MET A 1 -13.02 -38.88 21.79
N LYS A 2 -12.40 -38.59 20.63
CA LYS A 2 -10.99 -38.94 20.31
C LYS A 2 -10.30 -37.89 19.41
N ILE A 3 -10.92 -36.71 19.22
CA ILE A 3 -10.46 -35.69 18.24
C ILE A 3 -9.59 -34.61 18.90
N THR A 4 -9.69 -34.43 20.22
CA THR A 4 -9.00 -33.35 20.96
C THR A 4 -7.48 -33.53 21.05
N LEU A 5 -6.95 -34.74 20.81
CA LEU A 5 -5.53 -35.06 21.00
C LEU A 5 -4.61 -34.69 19.82
N LEU A 6 -5.16 -34.44 18.63
CA LEU A 6 -4.34 -34.13 17.45
C LEU A 6 -3.94 -32.64 17.36
N VAL A 7 -4.69 -31.75 18.00
CA VAL A 7 -4.51 -30.30 17.84
C VAL A 7 -3.33 -29.77 18.66
N THR A 8 -3.00 -30.42 19.78
CA THR A 8 -1.87 -30.00 20.65
C THR A 8 -0.51 -30.33 20.06
N SER A 9 -0.39 -31.34 19.20
CA SER A 9 0.91 -31.72 18.63
C SER A 9 1.41 -30.78 17.53
N LEU A 10 0.51 -30.03 16.88
CA LEU A 10 0.87 -29.11 15.80
C LEU A 10 1.38 -27.75 16.32
N TYR A 11 0.98 -27.34 17.54
CA TYR A 11 1.36 -26.06 18.13
C TYR A 11 2.84 -25.98 18.57
N LEU A 12 3.49 -27.11 18.83
CA LEU A 12 4.90 -27.13 19.27
C LEU A 12 5.92 -26.88 18.14
N ALA A 13 5.51 -26.88 16.87
CA ALA A 13 6.45 -26.75 15.75
C ALA A 13 6.68 -25.30 15.24
N LEU A 14 5.94 -24.30 15.74
CA LEU A 14 5.92 -22.95 15.16
C LEU A 14 6.77 -21.89 15.91
N THR A 15 7.54 -22.26 16.94
CA THR A 15 8.27 -21.28 17.79
C THR A 15 9.73 -21.03 17.39
N SER A 16 10.22 -21.59 16.28
CA SER A 16 11.67 -21.62 15.99
C SER A 16 12.22 -20.53 15.04
N LEU A 17 11.52 -19.43 14.77
CA LEU A 17 12.11 -18.35 13.95
C LEU A 17 12.16 -17.03 14.70
N ALA A 18 13.19 -16.90 15.54
CA ALA A 18 13.69 -15.62 16.01
C ALA A 18 15.22 -15.58 15.81
N LEU A 19 15.70 -14.40 15.39
CA LEU A 19 17.08 -13.90 15.51
C LEU A 19 18.08 -14.24 14.39
N ALA A 20 18.10 -13.37 13.38
CA ALA A 20 19.28 -12.95 12.60
C ALA A 20 18.92 -11.58 12.01
N ASP A 21 19.66 -10.48 12.06
CA ASP A 21 20.95 -10.10 12.63
C ASP A 21 20.87 -8.56 12.79
N LEU A 22 21.26 -8.02 13.95
CA LEU A 22 21.46 -6.57 14.09
C LEU A 22 22.86 -6.25 13.54
N ASN A 23 22.95 -5.86 12.26
CA ASN A 23 24.19 -5.33 11.71
C ASN A 23 24.20 -3.80 11.89
N GLU A 24 24.85 -3.34 12.96
CA GLU A 24 25.39 -1.99 13.05
C GLU A 24 26.62 -1.88 12.15
N THR A 25 26.72 -0.84 11.32
CA THR A 25 28.02 -0.27 10.96
C THR A 25 27.89 1.10 10.29
N GLY A 26 28.45 2.11 10.95
CA GLY A 26 29.42 3.01 10.31
C GLY A 26 28.88 4.25 9.61
N GLY A 27 28.98 5.39 10.28
CA GLY A 27 28.95 6.69 9.64
C GLY A 27 30.15 6.92 8.71
N SER A 28 29.93 7.70 7.66
CA SER A 28 31.00 8.39 6.95
C SER A 28 30.43 9.66 6.35
N SER A 29 30.79 10.79 6.95
CA SER A 29 30.70 12.10 6.31
C SER A 29 31.46 12.08 5.00
N GLN A 30 30.76 12.28 3.89
CA GLN A 30 31.37 12.64 2.62
C GLN A 30 30.68 13.88 2.06
N SER A 31 31.53 14.82 1.71
CA SER A 31 31.30 16.15 1.15
C SER A 31 30.27 16.19 0.02
N ILE A 32 29.45 17.23 0.03
CA ILE A 32 28.42 17.56 -0.98
C ILE A 32 29.10 18.15 -2.23
N PRO A 33 29.09 17.47 -3.39
CA PRO A 33 29.10 18.16 -4.67
C PRO A 33 27.66 18.61 -4.98
N VAL A 34 27.47 19.91 -5.20
CA VAL A 34 26.25 20.47 -5.78
C VAL A 34 26.19 19.98 -7.24
N VAL A 35 25.58 18.82 -7.42
CA VAL A 35 25.16 18.30 -8.72
C VAL A 35 23.76 18.86 -8.94
N THR A 36 23.64 19.74 -9.92
CA THR A 36 22.35 20.12 -10.49
C THR A 36 21.67 18.86 -11.01
N HIS A 37 20.78 18.31 -10.18
CA HIS A 37 19.90 17.21 -10.52
C HIS A 37 18.83 17.75 -11.49
N GLU A 38 19.17 17.83 -12.76
CA GLU A 38 18.15 17.71 -13.81
C GLU A 38 17.70 16.25 -13.78
N THR A 39 16.80 15.95 -12.85
CA THR A 39 16.13 14.66 -12.78
C THR A 39 15.23 14.59 -13.99
N SER A 40 15.71 13.95 -15.06
CA SER A 40 14.88 13.43 -16.14
C SER A 40 13.98 12.35 -15.53
N GLN A 41 12.88 12.81 -14.95
CA GLN A 41 11.82 12.03 -14.36
C GLN A 41 10.98 11.38 -15.47
N ASP A 42 11.46 10.26 -15.98
CA ASP A 42 10.56 9.21 -16.52
C ASP A 42 9.87 8.54 -15.32
N GLU A 43 8.97 9.28 -14.70
CA GLU A 43 8.09 8.79 -13.65
C GLU A 43 7.05 7.88 -14.33
N ASP A 44 7.20 6.58 -14.11
CA ASP A 44 6.20 5.54 -14.39
C ASP A 44 4.95 5.80 -13.54
N SER A 45 4.21 6.83 -13.92
CA SER A 45 2.97 7.24 -13.30
C SER A 45 1.96 6.11 -13.53
N LEU A 46 1.72 5.33 -12.48
CA LEU A 46 0.91 4.12 -12.55
C LEU A 46 -0.55 4.49 -12.86
N LYS A 47 -0.94 4.46 -14.13
CA LYS A 47 -2.32 4.72 -14.54
C LYS A 47 -3.20 3.48 -14.30
N ARG A 48 -4.37 3.69 -13.71
CA ARG A 48 -5.39 2.67 -13.48
C ARG A 48 -6.78 3.18 -13.88
N THR A 49 -7.67 2.26 -14.21
CA THR A 49 -9.07 2.53 -14.59
C THR A 49 -10.00 1.73 -13.69
N GLY A 50 -11.03 2.37 -13.14
CA GLY A 50 -11.99 1.76 -12.24
C GLY A 50 -13.21 2.64 -12.02
N TYR A 51 -14.15 2.17 -11.20
CA TYR A 51 -15.37 2.92 -10.89
C TYR A 51 -15.11 3.93 -9.78
N ASP A 52 -15.65 5.13 -9.92
CA ASP A 52 -15.59 6.16 -8.88
C ASP A 52 -16.75 6.04 -7.87
N ILE A 53 -16.85 7.01 -6.97
CA ILE A 53 -17.93 7.07 -5.96
C ILE A 53 -19.34 7.22 -6.56
N ASN A 54 -19.44 7.73 -7.79
CA ASN A 54 -20.69 7.88 -8.52
C ASN A 54 -21.03 6.62 -9.35
N GLY A 55 -20.14 5.62 -9.37
CA GLY A 55 -20.27 4.44 -10.22
C GLY A 55 -19.89 4.72 -11.68
N GLU A 56 -19.20 5.83 -11.95
CA GLU A 56 -18.73 6.19 -13.28
C GLU A 56 -17.33 5.61 -13.51
N LEU A 57 -17.10 5.07 -14.71
CA LEU A 57 -15.80 4.54 -15.08
C LEU A 57 -14.84 5.71 -15.36
N ARG A 58 -13.73 5.76 -14.63
CA ARG A 58 -12.68 6.78 -14.83
C ARG A 58 -11.28 6.20 -14.72
N SER A 59 -10.31 6.94 -15.24
CA SER A 59 -8.89 6.61 -15.10
C SER A 59 -8.15 7.69 -14.35
N CYS A 60 -7.19 7.31 -13.52
CA CYS A 60 -6.31 8.24 -12.82
C CYS A 60 -4.90 7.66 -12.66
N TYR A 61 -3.96 8.53 -12.32
CA TYR A 61 -2.61 8.15 -11.91
C TYR A 61 -2.57 7.96 -10.40
N ALA A 62 -1.58 7.21 -9.90
CA ALA A 62 -1.34 7.12 -8.47
C ALA A 62 -1.01 8.51 -7.92
N MET A 63 -1.56 8.82 -6.74
CA MET A 63 -1.20 10.03 -6.00
C MET A 63 0.32 10.05 -5.71
N ASP A 64 0.92 11.23 -5.81
CA ASP A 64 2.31 11.46 -5.45
C ASP A 64 2.53 11.15 -3.96
N THR A 65 3.59 10.39 -3.65
CA THR A 65 3.97 10.05 -2.27
C THR A 65 4.46 11.26 -1.47
N GLU A 66 4.92 12.33 -2.11
CA GLU A 66 5.34 13.58 -1.46
C GLU A 66 4.16 14.52 -1.17
N GLN A 67 2.98 14.24 -1.73
CA GLN A 67 1.79 15.06 -1.52
C GLN A 67 1.20 14.82 -0.11
N LEU A 68 1.07 15.92 0.65
CA LEU A 68 0.50 15.89 1.99
C LEU A 68 -1.01 16.12 1.97
N CYS A 69 -1.74 15.27 2.69
CA CYS A 69 -3.18 15.31 2.79
C CYS A 69 -3.64 15.67 4.20
N THR A 70 -4.85 16.22 4.31
CA THR A 70 -5.45 16.44 5.62
C THR A 70 -5.82 15.10 6.26
N VAL A 71 -5.77 15.00 7.59
CA VAL A 71 -6.18 13.78 8.31
C VAL A 71 -7.70 13.65 8.46
N GLN A 72 -8.46 14.47 7.73
CA GLN A 72 -9.92 14.48 7.85
C GLN A 72 -10.52 13.31 7.09
N TYR A 73 -11.37 12.55 7.77
CA TYR A 73 -12.16 11.50 7.14
C TYR A 73 -13.27 12.12 6.27
N THR A 74 -13.31 11.75 5.00
CA THR A 74 -14.25 12.24 3.99
C THR A 74 -15.05 11.07 3.38
N LYS A 75 -15.93 11.40 2.41
CA LYS A 75 -16.66 10.41 1.63
C LYS A 75 -15.75 9.54 0.76
N GLY A 76 -14.57 10.05 0.37
CA GLY A 76 -13.58 9.30 -0.38
C GLY A 76 -13.05 8.10 0.39
N GLU A 77 -12.68 8.30 1.66
CA GLU A 77 -12.24 7.22 2.55
C GLU A 77 -13.37 6.23 2.81
N GLU A 78 -14.60 6.71 2.98
CA GLU A 78 -15.78 5.83 3.12
C GLU A 78 -15.97 4.95 1.88
N PHE A 79 -15.82 5.52 0.68
CA PHE A 79 -15.87 4.78 -0.58
C PHE A 79 -14.74 3.77 -0.70
N ALA A 80 -13.49 4.14 -0.39
CA ALA A 80 -12.34 3.24 -0.41
C ALA A 80 -12.54 2.02 0.52
N LEU A 81 -13.06 2.25 1.72
CA LEU A 81 -13.39 1.18 2.66
C LEU A 81 -14.50 0.26 2.15
N LYS A 82 -15.53 0.82 1.50
CA LYS A 82 -16.59 0.02 0.89
C LYS A 82 -16.05 -0.83 -0.25
N CYS A 83 -15.22 -0.25 -1.13
CA CYS A 83 -14.57 -0.97 -2.22
C CYS A 83 -13.82 -2.20 -1.71
N ALA A 84 -12.97 -2.03 -0.69
CA ALA A 84 -12.24 -3.13 -0.07
C ALA A 84 -13.16 -4.18 0.57
N LYS A 85 -14.22 -3.75 1.27
CA LYS A 85 -15.22 -4.66 1.88
C LYS A 85 -15.99 -5.48 0.85
N SER A 86 -16.18 -4.96 -0.36
CA SER A 86 -16.79 -5.67 -1.49
C SER A 86 -15.83 -6.57 -2.26
N GLY A 87 -14.56 -6.65 -1.86
CA GLY A 87 -13.53 -7.46 -2.53
C GLY A 87 -12.82 -6.76 -3.69
N GLY A 88 -13.06 -5.46 -3.89
CA GLY A 88 -12.30 -4.66 -4.84
C GLY A 88 -11.00 -4.09 -4.24
N ILE A 89 -10.17 -3.51 -5.10
CA ILE A 89 -8.93 -2.83 -4.70
C ILE A 89 -9.14 -1.32 -4.78
N PRO A 90 -9.14 -0.59 -3.65
CA PRO A 90 -9.19 0.87 -3.68
C PRO A 90 -7.86 1.42 -4.20
N PHE A 91 -7.91 2.29 -5.20
CA PHE A 91 -6.76 2.94 -5.78
C PHE A 91 -6.88 4.45 -5.60
N GLN A 92 -5.88 5.05 -4.95
CA GLN A 92 -5.88 6.46 -4.59
C GLN A 92 -5.37 7.32 -5.75
N CYS A 93 -6.27 8.17 -6.26
CA CYS A 93 -6.00 9.12 -7.33
C CYS A 93 -5.48 10.46 -6.79
N ASP A 94 -5.96 10.86 -5.61
CA ASP A 94 -5.62 12.12 -4.94
C ASP A 94 -5.92 11.98 -3.43
N CYS A 95 -5.71 13.03 -2.64
CA CYS A 95 -5.74 13.01 -1.18
C CYS A 95 -6.94 12.33 -0.54
N HIS A 96 -8.11 12.48 -1.16
CA HIS A 96 -9.37 11.93 -0.68
C HIS A 96 -10.21 11.39 -1.85
N ASP A 97 -9.53 10.98 -2.93
CA ASP A 97 -10.17 10.61 -4.18
C ASP A 97 -9.69 9.22 -4.63
N TYR A 98 -10.65 8.33 -4.88
CA TYR A 98 -10.38 6.91 -5.08
C TYR A 98 -11.20 6.34 -6.23
N ILE A 99 -10.63 5.38 -6.96
CA ILE A 99 -11.37 4.44 -7.81
C ILE A 99 -11.38 3.05 -7.17
N CYS A 100 -12.41 2.28 -7.47
CA CYS A 100 -12.49 0.88 -7.12
C CYS A 100 -12.15 0.03 -8.34
N LEU A 101 -11.07 -0.74 -8.23
CA LEU A 101 -10.70 -1.75 -9.22
C LEU A 101 -11.43 -3.04 -8.87
N SER A 102 -12.37 -3.46 -9.72
CA SER A 102 -12.89 -4.82 -9.69
C SER A 102 -11.84 -5.73 -10.31
N GLU A 103 -11.53 -6.87 -9.67
CA GLU A 103 -10.82 -7.93 -10.39
C GLU A 103 -11.72 -8.33 -11.57
N VAL A 104 -11.27 -8.03 -12.78
CA VAL A 104 -11.89 -8.57 -13.98
C VAL A 104 -11.48 -10.03 -14.00
N GLU A 105 -12.38 -10.91 -13.54
CA GLU A 105 -12.27 -12.36 -13.80
C GLU A 105 -12.20 -12.66 -15.30
#